data_AF-A0A0C2DM75-F1
#
_entry.id   AF-A0A0C2DM75-F1
#
_cell.length_a   1.000
_cell.length_b   1.000
_cell.length_c   1.000
_cell.angle_alpha   90.00
_cell.angle_beta   90.00
_cell.angle_gamma   90.00
#
_symmetry.space_group_name_H-M   'P 1'
#
loop_
_entity.id
_entity.type
_entity.pdbx_description
1 polymer ?
#
loop_
_entity_poly.entity_id
_entity_poly.type
_entity_poly.pdbx_seq_one_letter_code
_entity_poly.pdbx_strand_id
1 'polypeptide(L)'
;MGWGVKKITFVDNSSVSYSNPVRQSLSEFEDARESRGKAETAAAALRRIYPSIDSQAVRLTVPMPGHTVSSSEEAALERDVALVDDLVANHDVVFLALDSREARWLPTVLATKHGKMAFSVALGFDNYVVIRHGVKNAAVDQPCTSDITSVKEGTLIPYSDLACYFCSDVTAPGNSTTDRTLDQQCTVSRPGLSMIASGVAVELLSSILQYPDPLTTPANIGEPDDSFSLLGATPHQMTPCVRRFEKCVACGTTVAKEYIARGAEFVEEVMNCPSYLEKLTGLDQLQASVDNVHIEFSDDSDSVMSL
;
A
#
# COMPACT_ATOMS: atom_id res chain seq x y z
N MET A 1 -2.54 14.19 -14.20
CA MET A 1 -2.86 15.34 -15.09
C MET A 1 -3.11 14.93 -16.53
N GLY A 2 -2.23 14.16 -17.19
CA GLY A 2 -2.39 13.79 -18.61
C GLY A 2 -3.73 13.12 -18.95
N TRP A 3 -4.25 12.29 -18.04
CA TRP A 3 -5.58 11.66 -18.12
C TRP A 3 -6.76 12.59 -17.79
N GLY A 4 -6.53 13.89 -17.60
CA GLY A 4 -7.60 14.86 -17.34
C GLY A 4 -8.06 14.99 -15.89
N VAL A 5 -7.42 14.28 -14.93
CA VAL A 5 -7.68 14.43 -13.48
C VAL A 5 -7.60 15.91 -13.07
N LYS A 6 -8.66 16.40 -12.40
CA LYS A 6 -8.84 17.82 -12.06
C LYS A 6 -8.49 18.19 -10.62
N LYS A 7 -8.56 17.24 -9.68
CA LYS A 7 -8.26 17.46 -8.26
C LYS A 7 -7.11 16.57 -7.80
N ILE A 8 -6.05 17.15 -7.22
CA ILE A 8 -4.90 16.42 -6.67
C ILE A 8 -4.45 17.08 -5.37
N THR A 9 -4.49 16.33 -4.27
CA THR A 9 -3.99 16.78 -2.97
C THR A 9 -2.70 16.03 -2.62
N PHE A 10 -1.64 16.77 -2.33
CA PHE A 10 -0.36 16.22 -1.87
C PHE A 10 -0.28 16.24 -0.35
N VAL A 11 0.26 15.18 0.23
CA VAL A 11 0.50 15.05 1.68
C VAL A 11 1.97 14.69 1.90
N ASP A 12 2.75 15.60 2.50
CA ASP A 12 4.18 15.40 2.80
C ASP A 12 4.61 16.43 3.87
N ASN A 13 5.40 16.03 4.88
CA ASN A 13 5.89 16.94 5.91
C ASN A 13 7.33 17.46 5.65
N SER A 14 8.01 16.91 4.67
CA SER A 14 9.41 17.20 4.40
C SER A 14 9.60 18.43 3.51
N SER A 15 10.82 18.97 3.55
CA SER A 15 11.26 20.04 2.66
C SER A 15 12.05 19.50 1.47
N VAL A 16 12.06 20.24 0.37
CA VAL A 16 12.88 19.95 -0.82
C VAL A 16 14.36 20.09 -0.45
N SER A 17 15.15 19.05 -0.73
CA SER A 17 16.60 19.05 -0.55
C SER A 17 17.33 19.19 -1.89
N TYR A 18 18.62 19.54 -1.88
CA TYR A 18 19.41 19.74 -3.10
C TYR A 18 19.49 18.52 -4.03
N SER A 19 19.31 17.31 -3.51
CA SER A 19 19.30 16.08 -4.30
C SER A 19 17.94 15.76 -4.92
N ASN A 20 16.87 16.47 -4.55
CA ASN A 20 15.51 16.19 -4.99
C ASN A 20 15.22 16.65 -6.43
N PRO A 21 15.59 17.86 -6.90
CA PRO A 21 15.17 18.35 -8.22
C PRO A 21 15.55 17.44 -9.40
N VAL A 22 16.63 16.68 -9.29
CA VAL A 22 17.08 15.74 -10.35
C VAL A 22 16.33 14.40 -10.34
N ARG A 23 15.46 14.14 -9.36
CA ARG A 23 14.68 12.90 -9.19
C ARG A 23 13.18 13.14 -8.99
N GLN A 24 12.79 14.31 -8.49
CA GLN A 24 11.43 14.72 -8.18
C GLN A 24 11.01 15.84 -9.14
N SER A 25 10.30 15.45 -10.20
CA SER A 25 10.00 16.28 -11.39
C SER A 25 9.15 17.54 -11.16
N LEU A 26 8.69 17.77 -9.93
CA LEU A 26 7.89 18.94 -9.55
C LEU A 26 8.64 19.96 -8.70
N SER A 27 9.92 19.72 -8.41
CA SER A 27 10.78 20.62 -7.63
C SER A 27 11.96 21.13 -8.47
N GLU A 28 12.35 22.38 -8.23
CA GLU A 28 13.47 23.03 -8.90
C GLU A 28 14.60 23.36 -7.89
N PHE A 29 15.77 23.74 -8.40
CA PHE A 29 16.92 24.11 -7.55
C PHE A 29 16.58 25.21 -6.55
N GLU A 30 15.75 26.17 -6.96
CA GLU A 30 15.31 27.27 -6.10
C GLU A 30 14.50 26.79 -4.89
N ASP A 31 13.63 25.79 -5.09
CA ASP A 31 12.82 25.24 -4.01
C ASP A 31 13.69 24.56 -2.95
N ALA A 32 14.79 23.92 -3.38
CA ALA A 32 15.80 23.36 -2.48
C ALA A 32 16.59 24.45 -1.75
N ARG A 33 16.99 25.52 -2.46
CA ARG A 33 17.72 26.65 -1.89
C ARG A 33 16.93 27.34 -0.77
N GLU A 34 15.62 27.49 -0.97
CA GLU A 34 14.71 28.09 0.01
C GLU A 34 14.14 27.08 1.03
N SER A 35 14.49 25.79 0.93
CA SER A 35 13.97 24.73 1.80
C SER A 35 12.43 24.66 1.86
N ARG A 36 11.77 24.92 0.72
CA ARG A 36 10.31 24.91 0.60
C ARG A 36 9.74 23.52 0.93
N GLY A 37 8.52 23.47 1.45
CA GLY A 37 7.82 22.21 1.70
C GLY A 37 7.51 21.45 0.40
N LYS A 38 7.67 20.13 0.41
CA LYS A 38 7.51 19.30 -0.80
C LYS A 38 6.08 19.31 -1.33
N ALA A 39 5.10 19.16 -0.44
CA ALA A 39 3.69 19.14 -0.83
C ALA A 39 3.27 20.47 -1.48
N GLU A 40 3.66 21.59 -0.88
CA GLU A 40 3.36 22.93 -1.38
C GLU A 40 4.05 23.21 -2.71
N THR A 41 5.32 22.79 -2.84
CA THR A 41 6.09 22.89 -4.09
C THR A 41 5.43 22.09 -5.20
N ALA A 42 5.03 20.85 -4.93
CA ALA A 42 4.34 19.99 -5.90
C ALA A 42 3.01 20.59 -6.36
N ALA A 43 2.19 21.08 -5.42
CA ALA A 43 0.91 21.70 -5.75
C ALA A 43 1.07 23.00 -6.56
N ALA A 44 2.07 23.82 -6.21
CA ALA A 44 2.39 25.03 -6.97
C ALA A 44 2.87 24.70 -8.38
N ALA A 45 3.72 23.68 -8.54
CA ALA A 45 4.18 23.22 -9.84
C ALA A 45 3.02 22.73 -10.73
N LEU A 46 2.06 21.98 -10.18
CA LEU A 46 0.87 21.55 -10.94
C LEU A 46 0.05 22.75 -11.43
N ARG A 47 -0.21 23.75 -10.57
CA ARG A 47 -0.93 24.97 -10.96
C ARG A 47 -0.17 25.80 -12.00
N ARG A 48 1.17 25.80 -11.94
CA ARG A 48 2.01 26.44 -12.97
C ARG A 48 1.90 25.74 -14.32
N ILE A 49 1.81 24.40 -14.33
CA ILE A 49 1.68 23.59 -15.55
C ILE A 49 0.26 23.67 -16.14
N TYR A 50 -0.77 23.56 -15.30
CA TYR A 50 -2.17 23.59 -15.71
C TYR A 50 -3.01 24.43 -14.72
N PRO A 51 -3.19 25.74 -14.96
CA PRO A 51 -3.79 26.67 -13.99
C PRO A 51 -5.19 26.33 -13.49
N SER A 52 -5.97 25.57 -14.27
CA SER A 52 -7.33 25.16 -13.89
C SER A 52 -7.39 23.92 -12.99
N ILE A 53 -6.24 23.33 -12.60
CA ILE A 53 -6.21 22.21 -11.67
C ILE A 53 -6.55 22.67 -10.24
N ASP A 54 -7.43 21.94 -9.56
CA ASP A 54 -7.58 22.03 -8.11
C ASP A 54 -6.46 21.22 -7.46
N SER A 55 -5.31 21.85 -7.24
CA SER A 55 -4.21 21.22 -6.53
C SER A 55 -4.06 21.78 -5.12
N GLN A 56 -3.98 20.91 -4.12
CA GLN A 56 -3.87 21.26 -2.71
C GLN A 56 -2.65 20.59 -2.09
N ALA A 57 -2.18 21.14 -0.98
CA ALA A 57 -1.03 20.63 -0.24
C ALA A 57 -1.36 20.61 1.25
N VAL A 58 -1.01 19.50 1.91
CA VAL A 58 -1.16 19.32 3.34
C VAL A 58 0.18 18.91 3.91
N ARG A 59 0.70 19.70 4.84
CA ARG A 59 1.94 19.41 5.54
C ARG A 59 1.65 18.55 6.77
N LEU A 60 1.88 17.25 6.66
CA LEU A 60 1.45 16.27 7.65
C LEU A 60 2.38 15.06 7.65
N THR A 61 2.82 14.63 8.83
CA THR A 61 3.49 13.33 9.01
C THR A 61 2.40 12.29 9.21
N VAL A 62 2.36 11.26 8.38
CA VAL A 62 1.44 10.14 8.59
C VAL A 62 1.90 9.35 9.82
N PRO A 63 1.04 9.12 10.83
CA PRO A 63 1.36 8.27 11.97
C PRO A 63 1.74 6.84 11.55
N MET A 64 2.83 6.31 12.09
CA MET A 64 3.42 5.03 11.65
C MET A 64 3.67 4.08 12.82
N PRO A 65 3.35 2.78 12.70
CA PRO A 65 3.69 1.78 13.71
C PRO A 65 5.15 1.84 14.15
N GLY A 66 5.41 1.61 15.45
CA GLY A 66 6.76 1.59 16.03
C GLY A 66 7.40 2.96 16.27
N HIS A 67 6.77 4.06 15.86
CA HIS A 67 7.23 5.41 16.19
C HIS A 67 6.53 5.88 17.48
N THR A 68 7.19 5.70 18.62
CA THR A 68 6.60 6.00 19.94
C THR A 68 6.18 7.46 20.07
N VAL A 69 5.00 7.70 20.64
CA VAL A 69 4.41 9.02 20.90
C VAL A 69 4.37 9.23 22.40
N SER A 70 4.82 10.41 22.85
CA SER A 70 4.75 10.80 24.27
C SER A 70 3.39 11.40 24.62
N SER A 71 3.04 11.45 25.91
CA SER A 71 1.77 12.07 26.32
C SER A 71 1.63 13.56 25.97
N SER A 72 2.73 14.25 25.70
CA SER A 72 2.68 15.64 25.22
C SER A 72 2.27 15.78 23.76
N GLU A 73 2.31 14.68 22.99
CA GLU A 73 2.04 14.63 21.56
C GLU A 73 0.67 14.00 21.22
N GLU A 74 -0.03 13.40 22.20
CA GLU A 74 -1.35 12.77 22.05
C GLU A 74 -2.35 13.67 21.32
N ALA A 75 -2.49 14.92 21.74
CA ALA A 75 -3.41 15.86 21.10
C ALA A 75 -3.01 16.23 19.66
N ALA A 76 -1.71 16.16 19.33
CA ALA A 76 -1.25 16.38 17.95
C ALA A 76 -1.53 15.13 17.10
N LEU A 77 -1.25 13.95 17.63
CA LEU A 77 -1.57 12.68 17.00
C LEU A 77 -3.06 12.57 16.68
N GLU A 78 -3.94 12.91 17.62
CA GLU A 78 -5.40 12.86 17.39
C GLU A 78 -5.82 13.75 16.21
N ARG A 79 -5.28 14.98 16.14
CA ARG A 79 -5.54 15.90 15.01
C ARG A 79 -5.01 15.35 13.69
N ASP A 80 -3.80 14.80 13.71
CA ASP A 80 -3.14 14.27 12.52
C ASP A 80 -3.88 13.03 12.00
N VAL A 81 -4.28 12.11 12.89
CA VAL A 81 -5.12 10.95 12.53
C VAL A 81 -6.44 11.39 11.93
N ALA A 82 -7.13 12.35 12.55
CA ALA A 82 -8.39 12.88 12.03
C ALA A 82 -8.22 13.53 10.65
N LEU A 83 -7.10 14.23 10.42
CA LEU A 83 -6.81 14.85 9.14
C LEU A 83 -6.52 13.82 8.04
N VAL A 84 -5.75 12.76 8.32
CA VAL A 84 -5.55 11.67 7.35
C VAL A 84 -6.88 10.98 7.04
N ASP A 85 -7.70 10.71 8.06
CA ASP A 85 -9.03 10.09 7.93
C ASP A 85 -9.94 10.91 7.00
N ASP A 86 -10.04 12.22 7.23
CA ASP A 86 -10.83 13.14 6.40
C ASP A 86 -10.30 13.22 4.95
N LEU A 87 -8.98 13.29 4.76
CA LEU A 87 -8.38 13.32 3.44
C LEU A 87 -8.70 12.04 2.65
N VAL A 88 -8.62 10.87 3.27
CA VAL A 88 -8.97 9.60 2.62
C VAL A 88 -10.47 9.55 2.32
N ALA A 89 -11.33 9.99 3.26
CA ALA A 89 -12.77 10.01 3.07
C ALA A 89 -13.21 10.90 1.89
N ASN A 90 -12.56 12.07 1.73
CA ASN A 90 -12.90 13.09 0.74
C ASN A 90 -12.24 12.92 -0.64
N HIS A 91 -11.46 11.85 -0.85
CA HIS A 91 -10.88 11.51 -2.16
C HIS A 91 -11.38 10.16 -2.64
N ASP A 92 -11.42 9.96 -3.96
CA ASP A 92 -11.89 8.71 -4.57
C ASP A 92 -10.77 7.66 -4.69
N VAL A 93 -9.54 8.13 -4.88
CA VAL A 93 -8.34 7.32 -5.10
C VAL A 93 -7.20 7.81 -4.21
N VAL A 94 -6.50 6.88 -3.57
CA VAL A 94 -5.35 7.14 -2.70
C VAL A 94 -4.11 6.45 -3.27
N PHE A 95 -3.08 7.24 -3.62
CA PHE A 95 -1.77 6.71 -4.00
C PHE A 95 -0.84 6.73 -2.78
N LEU A 96 -0.37 5.56 -2.35
CA LEU A 96 0.55 5.36 -1.25
C LEU A 96 1.99 5.30 -1.76
N ALA A 97 2.49 6.45 -2.21
CA ALA A 97 3.86 6.68 -2.66
C ALA A 97 4.76 7.15 -1.50
N LEU A 98 4.73 6.38 -0.40
CA LEU A 98 5.47 6.67 0.83
C LEU A 98 6.84 5.98 0.84
N ASP A 99 7.74 6.45 1.68
CA ASP A 99 9.14 6.02 1.73
C ASP A 99 9.41 4.87 2.71
N SER A 100 8.42 4.45 3.48
CA SER A 100 8.52 3.30 4.36
C SER A 100 7.29 2.41 4.28
N ARG A 101 7.48 1.14 4.66
CA ARG A 101 6.37 0.19 4.82
C ARG A 101 5.40 0.68 5.89
N GLU A 102 5.93 1.12 7.02
CA GLU A 102 5.17 1.52 8.21
C GLU A 102 4.27 2.74 7.91
N ALA A 103 4.74 3.69 7.10
CA ALA A 103 3.96 4.85 6.65
C ALA A 103 2.68 4.46 5.90
N ARG A 104 2.70 3.33 5.18
CA ARG A 104 1.54 2.88 4.39
C ARG A 104 0.43 2.26 5.24
N TRP A 105 0.69 1.98 6.51
CA TRP A 105 -0.24 1.24 7.37
C TRP A 105 -1.54 2.00 7.58
N LEU A 106 -1.50 3.20 8.18
CA LEU A 106 -2.70 3.96 8.50
C LEU A 106 -3.54 4.30 7.26
N PRO A 107 -2.96 4.79 6.14
CA PRO A 107 -3.72 5.01 4.91
C PRO A 107 -4.36 3.75 4.35
N THR A 108 -3.73 2.57 4.51
CA THR A 108 -4.31 1.28 4.08
C THR A 108 -5.52 0.90 4.93
N VAL A 109 -5.44 1.09 6.25
CA VAL A 109 -6.56 0.88 7.17
C VAL A 109 -7.72 1.81 6.81
N LEU A 110 -7.45 3.10 6.60
CA LEU A 110 -8.45 4.10 6.25
C LEU A 110 -9.09 3.87 4.88
N ALA A 111 -8.31 3.48 3.88
CA ALA A 111 -8.88 3.12 2.57
C ALA A 111 -9.81 1.91 2.68
N THR A 112 -9.46 0.93 3.52
CA THR A 112 -10.33 -0.22 3.81
C THR A 112 -11.60 0.20 4.54
N LYS A 113 -11.49 1.06 5.57
CA LYS A 113 -12.63 1.61 6.33
C LYS A 113 -13.62 2.31 5.41
N HIS A 114 -13.13 3.14 4.49
CA HIS A 114 -13.95 4.03 3.67
C HIS A 114 -14.35 3.46 2.29
N GLY A 115 -13.93 2.25 1.94
CA GLY A 115 -14.23 1.70 0.61
C GLY A 115 -13.50 2.41 -0.53
N LYS A 116 -12.29 2.93 -0.30
CA LYS A 116 -11.56 3.75 -1.28
C LYS A 116 -10.57 2.92 -2.10
N MET A 117 -10.45 3.25 -3.38
CA MET A 117 -9.39 2.69 -4.22
C MET A 117 -8.03 3.15 -3.70
N ALA A 118 -7.16 2.21 -3.36
CA ALA A 118 -5.80 2.52 -2.91
C ALA A 118 -4.76 1.78 -3.74
N PHE A 119 -3.65 2.45 -4.03
CA PHE A 119 -2.53 1.92 -4.80
C PHE A 119 -1.25 2.10 -4.00
N SER A 120 -0.58 1.01 -3.63
CA SER A 120 0.79 1.10 -3.11
C SER A 120 1.77 1.14 -4.25
N VAL A 121 2.64 2.16 -4.23
CA VAL A 121 3.76 2.31 -5.16
C VAL A 121 5.03 2.30 -4.33
N ALA A 122 5.87 1.31 -4.54
CA ALA A 122 7.11 1.11 -3.80
C ALA A 122 8.27 0.90 -4.76
N LEU A 123 9.44 1.43 -4.39
CA LEU A 123 10.66 1.35 -5.17
C LEU A 123 11.74 0.66 -4.34
N GLY A 124 12.41 -0.30 -4.95
CA GLY A 124 13.68 -0.82 -4.48
C GLY A 124 14.85 -0.21 -5.27
N PHE A 125 16.02 -0.82 -5.18
CA PHE A 125 17.19 -0.35 -5.92
C PHE A 125 17.01 -0.49 -7.44
N ASP A 126 16.69 -1.70 -7.90
CA ASP A 126 16.55 -2.07 -9.31
C ASP A 126 15.16 -2.64 -9.68
N ASN A 127 14.24 -2.68 -8.70
CA ASN A 127 12.88 -3.18 -8.85
C ASN A 127 11.84 -2.16 -8.33
N TYR A 128 10.57 -2.42 -8.62
CA TYR A 128 9.44 -1.66 -8.10
C TYR A 128 8.23 -2.57 -7.96
N VAL A 129 7.26 -2.13 -7.17
CA VAL A 129 5.95 -2.79 -7.11
C VAL A 129 4.84 -1.74 -7.14
N VAL A 130 3.78 -2.08 -7.88
CA VAL A 130 2.51 -1.37 -7.91
C VAL A 130 1.43 -2.38 -7.52
N ILE A 131 0.73 -2.12 -6.41
CA ILE A 131 -0.33 -3.00 -5.90
C ILE A 131 -1.61 -2.19 -5.79
N ARG A 132 -2.68 -2.62 -6.44
CA ARG A 132 -4.03 -2.10 -6.16
C ARG A 132 -4.67 -2.89 -5.03
N HIS A 133 -5.16 -2.19 -4.02
CA HIS A 133 -5.71 -2.83 -2.83
C HIS A 133 -7.17 -3.19 -3.05
N GLY A 134 -7.54 -4.42 -2.66
CA GLY A 134 -8.94 -4.82 -2.57
C GLY A 134 -9.59 -4.27 -1.31
N VAL A 135 -10.85 -3.88 -1.41
CA VAL A 135 -11.65 -3.45 -0.25
C VAL A 135 -12.92 -4.27 -0.18
N LYS A 136 -13.27 -4.74 1.02
CA LYS A 136 -14.52 -5.47 1.25
C LYS A 136 -15.66 -4.47 1.46
N ASN A 137 -16.75 -4.63 0.72
CA ASN A 137 -18.00 -3.95 0.98
C ASN A 137 -18.93 -4.87 1.76
N ALA A 138 -19.12 -4.57 3.05
CA ALA A 138 -19.95 -5.38 3.95
C ALA A 138 -21.41 -5.53 3.50
N ALA A 139 -21.92 -4.67 2.61
CA ALA A 139 -23.28 -4.74 2.09
C ALA A 139 -23.44 -5.71 0.91
N VAL A 140 -22.34 -6.05 0.21
CA VAL A 140 -22.37 -6.79 -1.07
C VAL A 140 -21.58 -8.10 -0.98
N ASP A 141 -20.49 -8.10 -0.20
CA ASP A 141 -19.58 -9.23 -0.17
C ASP A 141 -20.07 -10.32 0.79
N GLN A 142 -20.38 -11.49 0.23
CA GLN A 142 -20.55 -12.72 1.00
C GLN A 142 -19.22 -13.11 1.67
N PRO A 143 -19.23 -13.71 2.87
CA PRO A 143 -18.02 -14.23 3.48
C PRO A 143 -17.48 -15.39 2.63
N CYS A 144 -16.43 -15.12 1.84
CA CYS A 144 -15.70 -16.14 1.11
C CYS A 144 -14.90 -17.01 2.08
N THR A 145 -15.36 -18.24 2.34
CA THR A 145 -14.55 -19.31 2.95
C THR A 145 -13.68 -19.95 1.87
N SER A 146 -12.71 -19.22 1.33
CA SER A 146 -11.75 -19.82 0.41
C SER A 146 -10.44 -20.06 1.15
N ASP A 147 -10.16 -21.34 1.38
CA ASP A 147 -8.88 -21.86 1.81
C ASP A 147 -7.73 -21.25 1.00
N ILE A 148 -6.52 -21.26 1.59
CA ILE A 148 -5.25 -20.86 0.98
C ILE A 148 -4.94 -21.84 -0.18
N THR A 149 -5.71 -21.76 -1.27
CA THR A 149 -5.43 -22.52 -2.48
C THR A 149 -4.48 -21.70 -3.33
N SER A 150 -3.39 -22.34 -3.73
CA SER A 150 -2.44 -21.82 -4.71
C SER A 150 -3.19 -21.24 -5.90
N VAL A 151 -2.84 -20.01 -6.23
CA VAL A 151 -3.54 -19.28 -7.28
C VAL A 151 -3.04 -19.79 -8.64
N LYS A 152 -3.92 -20.43 -9.41
CA LYS A 152 -3.58 -20.97 -10.73
C LYS A 152 -3.76 -19.92 -11.82
N GLU A 153 -3.01 -20.07 -12.91
CA GLU A 153 -3.23 -19.31 -14.14
C GLU A 153 -4.67 -19.55 -14.66
N GLY A 154 -5.32 -18.49 -15.14
CA GLY A 154 -6.74 -18.42 -15.47
C GLY A 154 -7.68 -18.11 -14.29
N THR A 155 -7.17 -17.90 -13.07
CA THR A 155 -8.03 -17.60 -11.92
C THR A 155 -8.40 -16.11 -11.89
N LEU A 156 -9.70 -15.82 -11.97
CA LEU A 156 -10.24 -14.50 -11.70
C LEU A 156 -10.35 -14.28 -10.18
N ILE A 157 -9.69 -13.26 -9.66
CA ILE A 157 -9.82 -12.86 -8.25
C ILE A 157 -10.75 -11.64 -8.16
N PRO A 158 -11.86 -11.75 -7.39
CA PRO A 158 -12.73 -10.61 -7.11
C PRO A 158 -11.99 -9.44 -6.48
N TYR A 159 -12.44 -8.20 -6.75
CA TYR A 159 -11.83 -7.01 -6.16
C TYR A 159 -11.75 -7.07 -4.63
N SER A 160 -12.81 -7.56 -3.98
CA SER A 160 -12.90 -7.73 -2.51
C SER A 160 -11.81 -8.63 -1.93
N ASP A 161 -11.31 -9.56 -2.74
CA ASP A 161 -10.33 -10.60 -2.37
C ASP A 161 -8.91 -10.26 -2.83
N LEU A 162 -8.68 -9.08 -3.40
CA LEU A 162 -7.33 -8.61 -3.71
C LEU A 162 -6.56 -8.24 -2.43
N ALA A 163 -5.33 -8.71 -2.34
CA ALA A 163 -4.42 -8.36 -1.25
C ALA A 163 -4.09 -6.87 -1.19
N CYS A 164 -3.90 -6.33 0.01
CA CYS A 164 -3.19 -5.07 0.20
C CYS A 164 -1.67 -5.32 0.30
N TYR A 165 -0.89 -4.24 0.38
CA TYR A 165 0.57 -4.29 0.58
C TYR A 165 1.01 -5.21 1.74
N PHE A 166 0.24 -5.26 2.83
CA PHE A 166 0.59 -6.02 4.03
C PHE A 166 0.12 -7.49 4.02
N CYS A 167 -0.65 -7.93 3.02
CA CYS A 167 -1.07 -9.34 2.95
C CYS A 167 0.07 -10.27 2.50
N SER A 168 0.99 -9.76 1.67
CA SER A 168 2.09 -10.54 1.09
C SER A 168 3.22 -10.85 2.10
N ASP A 169 3.21 -10.23 3.28
CA ASP A 169 4.26 -10.42 4.29
C ASP A 169 4.10 -11.73 5.08
N VAL A 170 2.94 -12.39 4.98
CA VAL A 170 2.63 -13.63 5.71
C VAL A 170 2.98 -14.90 4.89
N THR A 171 3.38 -14.74 3.62
CA THR A 171 3.56 -15.87 2.69
C THR A 171 4.98 -16.46 2.67
N ALA A 172 5.91 -16.00 3.50
CA ALA A 172 7.24 -16.60 3.60
C ALA A 172 7.65 -16.85 5.07
N PRO A 173 7.69 -18.12 5.54
CA PRO A 173 8.40 -18.46 6.76
C PRO A 173 9.91 -18.39 6.46
N GLY A 174 10.51 -17.23 6.76
CA GLY A 174 11.94 -16.99 6.60
C GLY A 174 12.29 -15.56 6.98
N ASN A 175 13.41 -15.37 7.68
CA ASN A 175 13.90 -14.09 8.21
C ASN A 175 13.77 -12.93 7.19
N SER A 176 12.66 -12.19 7.28
CA SER A 176 12.31 -11.10 6.36
C SER A 176 13.07 -9.80 6.63
N THR A 177 14.05 -9.81 7.55
CA THR A 177 14.86 -8.64 7.90
C THR A 177 16.03 -8.41 6.94
N THR A 178 16.53 -9.44 6.27
CA THR A 178 17.70 -9.33 5.36
C THR A 178 17.34 -8.99 3.91
N ASP A 179 16.11 -9.25 3.46
CA ASP A 179 15.66 -8.99 2.07
C ASP A 179 14.85 -7.69 1.89
N ARG A 180 14.87 -6.78 2.89
CA ARG A 180 14.10 -5.50 2.90
C ARG A 180 14.70 -4.41 1.99
N THR A 181 15.16 -4.74 0.80
CA THR A 181 15.68 -3.71 -0.13
C THR A 181 14.56 -2.86 -0.73
N LEU A 182 13.34 -3.41 -0.81
CA LEU A 182 12.14 -2.70 -1.19
C LEU A 182 11.72 -1.76 -0.05
N ASP A 183 11.46 -0.48 -0.37
CA ASP A 183 11.18 0.63 0.57
C ASP A 183 12.34 1.19 1.40
N GLN A 184 13.41 0.46 1.70
CA GLN A 184 14.43 1.00 2.63
C GLN A 184 15.42 2.00 2.01
N GLN A 185 15.40 2.22 0.69
CA GLN A 185 16.40 3.03 -0.02
C GLN A 185 15.85 3.79 -1.23
N CYS A 186 14.70 4.48 -1.10
CA CYS A 186 14.07 5.19 -2.23
C CYS A 186 14.99 6.22 -2.92
N THR A 187 16.00 6.77 -2.24
CA THR A 187 16.98 7.74 -2.81
C THR A 187 18.10 7.10 -3.63
N VAL A 188 18.33 5.80 -3.48
CA VAL A 188 19.40 5.05 -4.18
C VAL A 188 18.85 4.28 -5.38
N SER A 189 17.53 4.31 -5.61
CA SER A 189 16.88 3.68 -6.76
C SER A 189 17.40 4.21 -8.10
N ARG A 190 17.42 3.32 -9.11
CA ARG A 190 17.78 3.68 -10.49
C ARG A 190 16.77 4.70 -11.03
N PRO A 191 17.20 5.86 -11.57
CA PRO A 191 16.30 6.99 -11.87
C PRO A 191 15.11 6.70 -12.79
N GLY A 192 15.20 5.69 -13.66
CA GLY A 192 14.10 5.32 -14.55
C GLY A 192 12.92 4.62 -13.86
N LEU A 193 13.14 4.01 -12.69
CA LEU A 193 12.13 3.18 -12.03
C LEU A 193 10.94 3.99 -11.51
N SER A 194 11.19 5.18 -10.96
CA SER A 194 10.11 6.03 -10.45
C SER A 194 9.13 6.42 -11.56
N MET A 195 9.64 6.72 -12.75
CA MET A 195 8.82 7.06 -13.92
C MET A 195 8.02 5.85 -14.41
N ILE A 196 8.63 4.66 -14.47
CA ILE A 196 7.95 3.43 -14.87
C ILE A 196 6.84 3.09 -13.86
N ALA A 197 7.17 3.02 -12.57
CA ALA A 197 6.21 2.68 -11.52
C ALA A 197 5.05 3.68 -11.46
N SER A 198 5.34 4.98 -11.57
CA SER A 198 4.30 6.02 -11.61
C SER A 198 3.40 5.90 -12.84
N GLY A 199 3.99 5.61 -14.01
CA GLY A 199 3.24 5.37 -15.24
C GLY A 199 2.31 4.16 -15.10
N VAL A 200 2.84 3.01 -14.66
CA VAL A 200 2.06 1.79 -14.43
C VAL A 200 0.90 2.04 -13.45
N ALA A 201 1.14 2.74 -12.34
CA ALA A 201 0.11 3.02 -11.35
C ALA A 201 -1.04 3.87 -11.91
N VAL A 202 -0.72 4.88 -12.74
CA VAL A 202 -1.72 5.76 -13.37
C VAL A 202 -2.45 5.07 -14.52
N GLU A 203 -1.77 4.27 -15.33
CA GLU A 203 -2.41 3.48 -16.40
C GLU A 203 -3.34 2.42 -15.81
N LEU A 204 -2.91 1.74 -14.74
CA LEU A 204 -3.74 0.75 -14.05
C LEU A 204 -5.04 1.39 -13.52
N LEU A 205 -4.95 2.56 -12.89
CA LEU A 205 -6.13 3.32 -12.49
C LEU A 205 -7.05 3.61 -13.70
N SER A 206 -6.46 4.06 -14.81
CA SER A 206 -7.23 4.45 -16.00
C SER A 206 -7.98 3.26 -16.60
N SER A 207 -7.38 2.07 -16.64
CA SER A 207 -8.04 0.82 -17.07
C SER A 207 -9.16 0.39 -16.12
N ILE A 208 -8.96 0.52 -14.80
CA ILE A 208 -9.97 0.18 -13.79
C ILE A 208 -11.20 1.09 -13.91
N LEU A 209 -10.99 2.39 -14.13
CA LEU A 209 -12.07 3.37 -14.26
C LEU A 209 -12.98 3.16 -15.50
N GLN A 210 -12.61 2.25 -16.41
CA GLN A 210 -13.49 1.87 -17.52
C GLN A 210 -14.59 0.88 -17.13
N TYR A 211 -14.46 0.21 -15.99
CA TYR A 211 -15.49 -0.68 -15.48
C TYR A 211 -16.72 0.14 -15.05
N PRO A 212 -17.95 -0.38 -15.26
CA PRO A 212 -19.17 0.28 -14.78
C PRO A 212 -19.15 0.58 -13.28
N ASP A 213 -18.57 -0.34 -12.50
CA ASP A 213 -18.24 -0.15 -11.08
C ASP A 213 -16.77 -0.49 -10.83
N PRO A 214 -15.88 0.52 -10.72
CA PRO A 214 -14.46 0.34 -10.44
C PRO A 214 -14.14 -0.47 -9.18
N LEU A 215 -15.03 -0.47 -8.19
CA LEU A 215 -14.86 -1.21 -6.92
C LEU A 215 -15.30 -2.68 -7.05
N THR A 216 -15.61 -3.14 -8.26
CA THR A 216 -15.88 -4.56 -8.54
C THR A 216 -14.88 -5.16 -9.53
N THR A 217 -13.96 -4.34 -10.06
CA THR A 217 -13.02 -4.73 -11.11
C THR A 217 -12.11 -5.89 -10.66
N PRO A 218 -12.28 -7.11 -11.20
CA PRO A 218 -11.48 -8.26 -10.79
C PRO A 218 -10.06 -8.18 -11.35
N ALA A 219 -9.15 -8.99 -10.79
CA ALA A 219 -7.83 -9.22 -11.36
C ALA A 219 -7.77 -10.61 -11.98
N ASN A 220 -7.32 -10.69 -13.24
CA ASN A 220 -7.02 -11.95 -13.88
C ASN A 220 -5.54 -12.32 -13.65
N ILE A 221 -5.26 -13.61 -13.57
CA ILE A 221 -3.94 -14.19 -13.37
C ILE A 221 -3.63 -15.02 -14.59
N GLY A 222 -2.63 -14.64 -15.36
CA GLY A 222 -2.34 -15.26 -16.65
C GLY A 222 -2.68 -14.32 -17.79
N GLU A 223 -3.25 -14.86 -18.86
CA GLU A 223 -3.49 -14.08 -20.07
C GLU A 223 -4.40 -12.87 -19.81
N PRO A 224 -4.02 -11.69 -20.34
CA PRO A 224 -4.84 -10.49 -20.23
C PRO A 224 -6.19 -10.77 -20.88
N ASP A 225 -7.26 -10.71 -20.08
CA ASP A 225 -8.60 -10.73 -20.62
C ASP A 225 -8.90 -9.32 -21.15
N ASP A 226 -8.75 -9.17 -22.46
CA ASP A 226 -9.00 -7.91 -23.19
C ASP A 226 -10.50 -7.55 -23.27
N SER A 227 -11.40 -8.35 -22.68
CA SER A 227 -12.84 -8.21 -22.91
C SER A 227 -13.52 -7.05 -22.16
N PHE A 228 -12.96 -6.57 -21.03
CA PHE A 228 -13.68 -5.62 -20.16
C PHE A 228 -13.14 -4.18 -20.16
N SER A 229 -11.88 -3.96 -20.50
CA SER A 229 -11.29 -2.61 -20.56
C SER A 229 -10.64 -2.40 -21.92
N LEU A 230 -11.02 -1.31 -22.59
CA LEU A 230 -10.42 -0.84 -23.84
C LEU A 230 -8.95 -0.46 -23.67
N LEU A 231 -8.50 -0.24 -22.44
CA LEU A 231 -7.09 0.03 -22.08
C LEU A 231 -6.33 -1.22 -21.66
N GLY A 232 -6.93 -2.40 -21.84
CA GLY A 232 -6.32 -3.69 -21.52
C GLY A 232 -6.51 -4.09 -20.06
N ALA A 233 -5.65 -5.01 -19.60
CA ALA A 233 -5.83 -5.73 -18.34
C ALA A 233 -5.78 -4.85 -17.08
N THR A 234 -6.44 -5.34 -16.03
CA THR A 234 -6.51 -4.74 -14.69
C THR A 234 -5.88 -5.64 -13.63
N PRO A 235 -4.56 -5.92 -13.69
CA PRO A 235 -3.89 -6.81 -12.75
C PRO A 235 -3.97 -6.30 -11.31
N HIS A 236 -3.80 -7.21 -10.35
CA HIS A 236 -3.66 -6.89 -8.92
C HIS A 236 -2.33 -6.20 -8.62
N GLN A 237 -1.26 -6.83 -9.10
CA GLN A 237 0.12 -6.36 -9.08
C GLN A 237 0.87 -6.96 -10.26
N MET A 238 2.07 -6.46 -10.54
CA MET A 238 2.94 -7.00 -11.59
C MET A 238 3.58 -8.33 -11.16
N THR A 239 2.75 -9.37 -10.99
CA THR A 239 3.07 -10.78 -10.72
C THR A 239 3.88 -11.14 -9.45
N PRO A 240 3.53 -12.21 -8.71
CA PRO A 240 2.28 -12.98 -8.75
C PRO A 240 1.13 -12.27 -8.02
N CYS A 241 -0.11 -12.51 -8.41
CA CYS A 241 -1.27 -11.97 -7.68
C CYS A 241 -1.43 -12.67 -6.32
N VAL A 242 -1.74 -11.90 -5.27
CA VAL A 242 -1.90 -12.41 -3.91
C VAL A 242 -3.35 -12.22 -3.46
N ARG A 243 -3.93 -13.25 -2.84
CA ARG A 243 -5.26 -13.16 -2.23
C ARG A 243 -5.20 -12.45 -0.90
N ARG A 244 -6.26 -11.71 -0.58
CA ARG A 244 -6.44 -11.05 0.71
C ARG A 244 -6.28 -12.06 1.84
N PHE A 245 -5.43 -11.72 2.80
CA PHE A 245 -5.24 -12.51 4.01
C PHE A 245 -6.15 -12.00 5.12
N GLU A 246 -6.94 -12.88 5.73
CA GLU A 246 -7.95 -12.48 6.72
C GLU A 246 -7.33 -11.88 7.99
N LYS A 247 -6.22 -12.46 8.48
CA LYS A 247 -5.45 -11.96 9.64
C LYS A 247 -4.44 -10.88 9.27
N CYS A 248 -4.63 -10.18 8.15
CA CYS A 248 -3.74 -9.10 7.74
C CYS A 248 -3.77 -7.94 8.75
N VAL A 249 -2.58 -7.46 9.13
CA VAL A 249 -2.36 -6.36 10.09
C VAL A 249 -2.82 -4.98 9.61
N ALA A 250 -3.30 -4.86 8.36
CA ALA A 250 -3.82 -3.61 7.82
C ALA A 250 -5.24 -3.76 7.28
N CYS A 251 -5.45 -4.56 6.24
CA CYS A 251 -6.75 -4.65 5.56
C CYS A 251 -7.68 -5.74 6.14
N GLY A 252 -7.31 -6.36 7.27
CA GLY A 252 -8.10 -7.35 7.97
C GLY A 252 -9.34 -6.72 8.63
N THR A 253 -10.42 -7.50 8.71
CA THR A 253 -11.71 -6.99 9.26
C THR A 253 -11.59 -6.62 10.73
N THR A 254 -10.78 -7.34 11.52
CA THR A 254 -10.50 -7.02 12.92
C THR A 254 -9.85 -5.66 13.07
N VAL A 255 -8.86 -5.33 12.25
CA VAL A 255 -8.12 -4.06 12.28
C VAL A 255 -9.06 -2.88 11.95
N ALA A 256 -9.87 -3.02 10.90
CA ALA A 256 -10.84 -1.99 10.53
C ALA A 256 -11.88 -1.75 11.64
N LYS A 257 -12.38 -2.82 12.29
CA LYS A 257 -13.32 -2.72 13.41
C LYS A 257 -12.69 -2.02 14.62
N GLU A 258 -11.45 -2.35 14.96
CA GLU A 258 -10.73 -1.74 16.08
C GLU A 258 -10.53 -0.24 15.85
N TYR A 259 -10.13 0.16 14.63
CA TYR A 259 -10.03 1.56 14.25
C TYR A 259 -11.39 2.28 14.33
N ILE A 260 -12.47 1.67 13.86
CA ILE A 260 -13.83 2.26 13.94
C ILE A 260 -14.25 2.47 15.41
N ALA A 261 -13.86 1.56 16.30
CA ALA A 261 -14.24 1.63 17.71
C ALA A 261 -13.44 2.67 18.51
N ARG A 262 -12.13 2.79 18.26
CA ARG A 262 -11.20 3.54 19.13
C ARG A 262 -10.49 4.71 18.44
N GLY A 263 -10.52 4.79 17.11
CA GLY A 263 -9.93 5.88 16.35
C GLY A 263 -8.45 6.12 16.68
N ALA A 264 -8.13 7.36 17.08
CA ALA A 264 -6.76 7.78 17.39
C ALA A 264 -6.10 7.00 18.53
N GLU A 265 -6.87 6.56 19.53
CA GLU A 265 -6.35 5.77 20.66
C GLU A 265 -5.78 4.42 20.18
N PHE A 266 -6.46 3.77 19.23
CA PHE A 266 -5.94 2.54 18.62
C PHE A 266 -4.68 2.80 17.79
N VAL A 267 -4.61 3.92 17.07
CA VAL A 267 -3.39 4.29 16.32
C VAL A 267 -2.23 4.53 17.29
N GLU A 268 -2.47 5.23 18.39
CA GLU A 268 -1.46 5.46 19.43
C GLU A 268 -0.92 4.14 20.00
N GLU A 269 -1.81 3.19 20.34
CA GLU A 269 -1.40 1.89 20.85
C GLU A 269 -0.56 1.11 19.84
N VAL A 270 -0.92 1.14 18.55
CA VAL A 270 -0.15 0.52 17.46
C VAL A 270 1.23 1.18 17.29
N MET A 271 1.30 2.51 17.43
CA MET A 271 2.57 3.25 17.36
C MET A 271 3.50 2.89 18.51
N ASN A 272 2.95 2.78 19.72
CA ASN A 272 3.70 2.54 20.95
C ASN A 272 4.02 1.05 21.19
N CYS A 273 3.27 0.12 20.59
CA CYS A 273 3.45 -1.32 20.78
C CYS A 273 3.60 -2.07 19.44
N PRO A 274 4.84 -2.37 19.00
CA PRO A 274 5.09 -3.08 17.75
C PRO A 274 4.40 -4.45 17.63
N SER A 275 4.22 -5.16 18.76
CA SER A 275 3.57 -6.48 18.81
C SER A 275 2.05 -6.45 18.79
N TYR A 276 1.44 -5.27 18.94
CA TYR A 276 0.00 -5.17 19.19
C TYR A 276 -0.83 -5.66 18.00
N LEU A 277 -0.46 -5.28 16.78
CA LEU A 277 -1.15 -5.70 15.57
C LEU A 277 -1.14 -7.22 15.39
N GLU A 278 -0.02 -7.88 15.68
CA GLU A 278 0.12 -9.34 15.55
C GLU A 278 -0.79 -10.08 16.56
N LYS A 279 -0.87 -9.57 17.79
CA LYS A 279 -1.79 -10.08 18.82
C LYS A 279 -3.24 -9.86 18.45
N LEU A 280 -3.57 -8.65 17.97
CA LEU A 280 -4.93 -8.28 17.58
C LEU A 280 -5.45 -9.17 16.44
N THR A 281 -4.61 -9.47 15.45
CA THR A 281 -5.01 -10.31 14.32
C THR A 281 -4.84 -11.81 14.57
N GLY A 282 -4.23 -12.20 15.70
CA GLY A 282 -3.88 -13.59 16.00
C GLY A 282 -2.84 -14.17 15.04
N LEU A 283 -1.96 -13.31 14.51
CA LEU A 283 -0.83 -13.68 13.67
C LEU A 283 0.29 -14.30 14.51
N ASP A 284 0.48 -13.81 15.74
CA ASP A 284 1.39 -14.37 16.74
C ASP A 284 1.11 -15.86 17.02
N GLN A 285 -0.17 -16.20 17.20
CA GLN A 285 -0.63 -17.57 17.41
C GLN A 285 -0.44 -18.43 16.16
N LEU A 286 -0.63 -17.85 14.96
CA LEU A 286 -0.42 -18.55 13.69
C LEU A 286 1.06 -18.88 13.50
N GLN A 287 1.96 -17.93 13.74
CA GLN A 287 3.41 -18.13 13.67
C GLN A 287 3.85 -19.20 14.68
N ALA A 288 3.41 -19.08 15.94
CA ALA A 288 3.70 -20.09 16.96
C ALA A 288 3.19 -21.48 16.58
N SER A 289 2.04 -21.59 15.91
CA SER A 289 1.51 -22.88 15.46
C SER A 289 2.37 -23.51 14.35
N VAL A 290 2.97 -22.70 13.47
CA VAL A 290 3.86 -23.16 12.41
C VAL A 290 5.21 -23.58 12.97
N ASP A 291 5.78 -22.80 13.90
CA ASP A 291 7.07 -23.12 14.54
C ASP A 291 7.01 -24.42 15.36
N ASN A 292 5.84 -24.76 15.90
CA ASN A 292 5.61 -26.02 16.60
C ASN A 292 5.49 -27.23 15.65
N VAL A 293 5.33 -27.03 14.34
CA VAL A 293 5.40 -28.10 13.34
C VAL A 293 6.87 -28.32 12.98
N HIS A 294 7.56 -29.16 13.77
CA HIS A 294 8.85 -29.69 13.38
C HIS A 294 8.66 -30.62 12.17
N ILE A 295 8.99 -30.11 10.97
CA ILE A 295 9.15 -30.96 9.79
C ILE A 295 10.47 -31.71 9.97
N GLU A 296 10.40 -32.93 10.51
CA GLU A 296 11.51 -33.89 10.41
C GLU A 296 11.68 -34.22 8.92
N PHE A 297 12.64 -33.58 8.26
CA PHE A 297 13.12 -34.07 6.97
C PHE A 297 13.82 -35.40 7.23
N SER A 298 13.16 -36.51 6.91
CA SER A 298 13.84 -37.79 6.84
C SER A 298 14.81 -37.73 5.66
N ASP A 299 16.10 -37.60 5.96
CA ASP A 299 17.17 -37.86 5.00
C ASP A 299 17.09 -39.35 4.60
N ASP A 300 16.30 -39.67 3.59
CA ASP A 300 16.37 -40.96 2.89
C ASP A 300 17.64 -40.95 2.02
N SER A 301 18.80 -40.99 2.68
CA SER A 301 20.06 -41.39 2.07
C SER A 301 20.12 -42.92 1.98
N ASP A 302 19.23 -43.51 1.19
CA ASP A 302 19.35 -44.93 0.83
C ASP A 302 20.30 -45.08 -0.35
N SER A 303 21.52 -45.42 0.03
CA SER A 303 22.54 -46.11 -0.74
C SER A 303 22.00 -47.08 -1.79
N VAL A 304 22.34 -46.84 -3.06
CA VAL A 304 22.46 -47.91 -4.07
C VAL A 304 23.85 -47.83 -4.69
N MET A 305 24.78 -48.50 -4.05
CA MET A 305 25.97 -49.09 -4.65
C MET A 305 25.61 -50.54 -5.04
N SER A 306 26.17 -51.01 -6.16
CA SER A 306 26.09 -52.36 -6.79
C SER A 306 24.86 -52.61 -7.69
N LEU A 307 24.99 -52.99 -8.97
CA LEU A 307 26.07 -53.65 -9.75
C LEU A 307 26.36 -52.92 -11.07
#